data_AF-A0A0C1EQ03-F1
#
_entry.id   AF-A0A0C1EQ03-F1
#
_cell.length_a   1.000
_cell.length_b   1.000
_cell.length_c   1.000
_cell.angle_alpha   90.00
_cell.angle_beta   90.00
_cell.angle_gamma   90.00
#
_symmetry.space_group_name_H-M   'P 1'
#
loop_
_entity.id
_entity.type
_entity.pdbx_description
1 polymer ?
#
loop_
_entity_poly.entity_id
_entity_poly.type
_entity_poly.pdbx_seq_one_letter_code
_entity_poly.pdbx_strand_id
1 'polypeptide(L)'
;MAAWQRDIDEIRKLLLEIEAGRGGYCTLPQAAAAAMMLPLDGCLPEAGARKLAYHLELLESAGFARFSRLAGGNWVVHGLTWAGHEFLDNIRCDNAWGAAKDRREALGGFSMAILAELARDLMRARAFAAGG
;
A
#
# COMPACT_ATOMS: atom_id res chain seq x y z
N MET A 1 21.36 -2.00 -3.50
CA MET A 1 20.79 -2.20 -2.14
C MET A 1 19.34 -1.77 -2.19
N ALA A 2 18.39 -2.56 -1.67
CA ALA A 2 17.00 -2.12 -1.59
C ALA A 2 16.90 -1.00 -0.54
N ALA A 3 16.45 0.18 -0.95
CA ALA A 3 16.18 1.28 -0.03
C ALA A 3 14.88 0.98 0.72
N TRP A 4 14.91 1.02 2.05
CA TRP A 4 13.74 0.87 2.93
C TRP A 4 12.93 2.18 2.96
N GLN A 5 12.52 2.64 1.79
CA GLN A 5 11.81 3.89 1.63
C GLN A 5 10.32 3.59 1.46
N ARG A 6 9.50 4.26 2.26
CA ARG A 6 8.05 4.22 2.12
C ARG A 6 7.62 4.82 0.78
N ASP A 7 7.15 3.95 -0.10
CA ASP A 7 6.54 4.29 -1.39
C ASP A 7 5.03 4.39 -1.22
N ILE A 8 4.51 5.61 -1.33
CA ILE A 8 3.09 5.89 -1.10
C ILE A 8 2.21 5.39 -2.25
N ASP A 9 2.76 5.28 -3.47
CA ASP A 9 2.05 4.72 -4.61
C ASP A 9 1.93 3.20 -4.45
N GLU A 10 2.95 2.53 -3.90
CA GLU A 10 2.88 1.10 -3.56
C GLU A 10 1.85 0.82 -2.46
N ILE A 11 1.81 1.66 -1.40
CA ILE A 11 0.78 1.57 -0.35
C ILE A 11 -0.63 1.65 -0.96
N ARG A 12 -0.88 2.68 -1.79
CA ARG A 12 -2.17 2.87 -2.46
C ARG A 12 -2.55 1.65 -3.29
N LYS A 13 -1.61 1.16 -4.10
CA LYS A 13 -1.82 -0.03 -4.94
C LYS A 13 -2.19 -1.25 -4.10
N LEU A 14 -1.44 -1.55 -3.04
CA LEU A 14 -1.70 -2.72 -2.18
C LEU A 14 -3.07 -2.64 -1.50
N LEU A 15 -3.48 -1.46 -1.04
CA LEU A 15 -4.81 -1.26 -0.46
C LEU A 15 -5.93 -1.53 -1.48
N LEU A 16 -5.78 -1.03 -2.71
CA LEU A 16 -6.73 -1.29 -3.80
C LEU A 16 -6.79 -2.78 -4.17
N GLU A 17 -5.64 -3.46 -4.23
CA GLU A 17 -5.59 -4.89 -4.53
C GLU A 17 -6.25 -5.74 -3.43
N ILE A 18 -6.03 -5.40 -2.16
CA ILE A 18 -6.68 -6.07 -1.03
C ILE A 18 -8.19 -5.83 -1.06
N GLU A 19 -8.62 -4.59 -1.30
CA GLU A 19 -10.05 -4.26 -1.42
C GLU A 19 -10.73 -5.01 -2.58
N ALA A 20 -10.02 -5.20 -3.69
CA ALA A 20 -10.47 -5.99 -4.84
C ALA A 20 -10.47 -7.51 -4.58
N GLY A 21 -10.10 -7.96 -3.38
CA GLY A 21 -10.19 -9.37 -2.97
C GLY A 21 -8.90 -10.17 -3.16
N ARG A 22 -7.73 -9.53 -3.35
CA ARG A 22 -6.46 -10.27 -3.38
C ARG A 22 -6.21 -10.93 -2.01
N GLY A 23 -6.19 -12.27 -2.00
CA GLY A 23 -6.08 -13.08 -0.77
C GLY A 23 -4.67 -13.34 -0.25
N GLY A 24 -3.62 -12.98 -0.99
CA GLY A 24 -2.25 -13.24 -0.55
C GLY A 24 -1.17 -12.64 -1.45
N TYR A 25 0.05 -12.62 -0.92
CA TYR A 25 1.25 -12.08 -1.56
C TYR A 25 2.43 -13.03 -1.38
N CYS A 26 3.11 -13.38 -2.48
CA CYS A 26 4.40 -14.06 -2.41
C CYS A 26 5.49 -13.04 -2.15
N THR A 27 6.12 -13.10 -0.96
CA THR A 27 7.31 -12.30 -0.65
C THR A 27 8.56 -13.14 -0.49
N LEU A 28 8.47 -14.43 -0.81
CA LEU A 28 9.65 -15.27 -1.02
C LEU A 28 10.33 -14.84 -2.33
N PRO A 29 11.64 -14.54 -2.31
CA PRO A 29 12.37 -14.25 -3.55
C PRO A 29 12.25 -15.40 -4.54
N GLN A 30 12.08 -15.10 -5.82
CA GLN A 30 11.90 -16.09 -6.89
C GLN A 30 13.05 -17.12 -6.93
N ALA A 31 14.30 -16.68 -6.71
CA ALA A 31 15.45 -17.58 -6.65
C ALA A 31 15.36 -18.57 -5.47
N ALA A 32 14.85 -18.13 -4.32
CA ALA A 32 14.65 -18.99 -3.15
C ALA A 32 13.50 -19.98 -3.39
N ALA A 33 12.38 -19.51 -3.96
CA ALA A 33 11.28 -20.38 -4.36
C ALA A 33 11.74 -21.47 -5.35
N ALA A 34 12.56 -21.09 -6.35
CA ALA A 34 13.12 -22.02 -7.32
C ALA A 34 14.07 -23.05 -6.67
N ALA A 35 14.95 -22.61 -5.76
CA ALA A 35 15.84 -23.50 -5.02
C ALA A 35 15.09 -24.53 -4.15
N MET A 36 13.89 -24.16 -3.69
CA MET A 36 13.00 -25.02 -2.90
C MET A 36 12.00 -25.82 -3.77
N MET A 37 12.08 -25.71 -5.10
CA MET A 37 11.13 -26.33 -6.05
C MET A 37 9.67 -25.96 -5.78
N LEU A 38 9.43 -24.73 -5.32
CA LEU A 38 8.09 -24.19 -5.09
C LEU A 38 7.53 -23.52 -6.36
N PRO A 39 6.19 -23.40 -6.49
CA PRO A 39 5.59 -22.59 -7.54
C PRO A 39 6.11 -21.15 -7.53
N LEU A 40 6.40 -20.61 -8.72
CA LEU A 40 6.98 -19.27 -8.88
C LEU A 40 5.92 -18.19 -9.14
N ASP A 41 4.65 -18.57 -9.29
CA ASP A 41 3.56 -17.66 -9.64
C ASP A 41 3.44 -16.54 -8.61
N GLY A 42 3.55 -15.30 -9.08
CA GLY A 42 3.47 -14.10 -8.24
C GLY A 42 4.72 -13.83 -7.39
N CYS A 43 5.76 -14.66 -7.45
CA CYS A 43 7.01 -14.40 -6.74
C CYS A 43 7.91 -13.44 -7.52
N LEU A 44 8.53 -12.51 -6.80
CA LEU A 44 9.30 -11.42 -7.37
C LEU A 44 10.81 -11.67 -7.25
N PRO A 45 11.66 -11.03 -8.09
CA PRO A 45 13.09 -10.94 -7.84
C PRO A 45 13.37 -10.39 -6.44
N GLU A 46 14.54 -10.67 -5.88
CA GLU A 46 14.84 -10.39 -4.47
C GLU A 46 14.53 -8.94 -4.04
N ALA A 47 14.93 -7.95 -4.84
CA ALA A 47 14.64 -6.55 -4.55
C ALA A 47 13.13 -6.25 -4.50
N GLY A 48 12.36 -6.83 -5.43
CA GLY A 48 10.90 -6.66 -5.48
C GLY A 48 10.20 -7.38 -4.33
N ALA A 49 10.62 -8.61 -4.01
CA ALA A 49 10.09 -9.38 -2.88
C ALA A 49 10.32 -8.66 -1.55
N ARG A 50 11.51 -8.08 -1.36
CA ARG A 50 11.84 -7.26 -0.17
C ARG A 50 11.05 -5.96 -0.13
N LYS A 51 10.88 -5.26 -1.26
CA LYS A 51 10.04 -4.06 -1.34
C LYS A 51 8.60 -4.39 -0.96
N LEU A 52 8.05 -5.47 -1.49
CA LEU A 52 6.68 -5.92 -1.19
C LEU A 52 6.51 -6.25 0.30
N ALA A 53 7.41 -7.08 0.86
CA ALA A 53 7.38 -7.43 2.29
C ALA A 53 7.42 -6.18 3.18
N TYR A 54 8.30 -5.23 2.87
CA TYR A 54 8.42 -3.98 3.62
C TYR A 54 7.11 -3.17 3.61
N HIS A 55 6.42 -3.06 2.47
CA HIS A 55 5.17 -2.30 2.41
C HIS A 55 4.01 -3.03 3.09
N LEU A 56 3.95 -4.36 3.02
CA LEU A 56 2.98 -5.15 3.79
C LEU A 56 3.18 -4.96 5.30
N GLU A 57 4.42 -4.92 5.76
CA GLU A 57 4.77 -4.58 7.16
C GLU A 57 4.33 -3.18 7.57
N LEU A 58 4.45 -2.20 6.68
CA LEU A 58 3.95 -0.85 6.95
C LEU A 58 2.42 -0.81 7.05
N LEU A 59 1.70 -1.54 6.18
CA LEU A 59 0.25 -1.62 6.24
C LEU A 59 -0.23 -2.30 7.53
N GLU A 60 0.44 -3.39 7.94
CA GLU A 60 0.13 -4.12 9.16
C GLU A 60 0.41 -3.27 10.41
N SER A 61 1.59 -2.65 10.49
CA SER A 61 2.00 -1.83 11.64
C SER A 61 1.20 -0.52 11.78
N ALA A 62 0.73 0.05 10.67
CA ALA A 62 -0.20 1.18 10.67
C ALA A 62 -1.65 0.76 10.98
N GLY A 63 -1.94 -0.54 11.07
CA GLY A 63 -3.28 -1.05 11.31
C GLY A 63 -4.24 -0.82 10.15
N PHE A 64 -3.76 -0.71 8.91
CA PHE A 64 -4.60 -0.53 7.71
C PHE A 64 -5.10 -1.85 7.12
N ALA A 65 -4.36 -2.94 7.31
CA ALA A 65 -4.74 -4.26 6.85
C ALA A 65 -4.29 -5.33 7.85
N ARG A 66 -5.00 -6.46 7.86
CA ARG A 66 -4.68 -7.61 8.71
C ARG A 66 -4.13 -8.74 7.87
N PHE A 67 -3.10 -9.40 8.40
CA PHE A 67 -2.44 -10.49 7.70
C PHE A 67 -2.13 -11.67 8.61
N SER A 68 -1.70 -12.77 8.00
CA SER A 68 -0.94 -13.82 8.67
C SER A 68 0.25 -14.20 7.81
N ARG A 69 1.37 -14.53 8.46
CA ARG A 69 2.59 -14.97 7.77
C ARG A 69 2.65 -16.49 7.74
N LEU A 70 2.84 -17.06 6.56
CA LEU A 70 3.07 -18.49 6.38
C LEU A 70 4.55 -18.82 6.55
N ALA A 71 4.83 -20.07 6.93
CA ALA A 71 6.18 -20.62 6.88
C ALA A 71 6.67 -20.59 5.41
N GLY A 72 7.71 -19.80 5.13
CA GLY A 72 8.14 -19.47 3.76
C GLY A 72 8.03 -17.99 3.40
N GLY A 73 7.48 -17.16 4.30
CA GLY A 73 7.49 -15.71 4.17
C GLY A 73 6.28 -15.14 3.44
N ASN A 74 5.42 -15.97 2.84
CA ASN A 74 4.21 -15.51 2.16
C ASN A 74 3.18 -14.92 3.14
N TRP A 75 2.42 -13.95 2.64
CA TRP A 75 1.40 -13.24 3.41
C TRP A 75 0.01 -13.65 2.98
N VAL A 76 -0.84 -13.99 3.94
CA VAL A 76 -2.28 -14.23 3.74
C VAL A 76 -3.03 -12.99 4.19
N VAL A 77 -3.95 -12.52 3.36
CA VAL A 77 -4.73 -11.30 3.59
C VAL A 77 -6.05 -11.67 4.27
N HIS A 78 -6.34 -11.04 5.41
CA HIS A 78 -7.64 -11.15 6.08
C HIS A 78 -8.60 -9.99 5.75
N GLY A 79 -8.09 -8.98 5.05
CA GLY A 79 -8.83 -7.80 4.60
C GLY A 79 -8.30 -6.49 5.18
N LEU A 80 -8.88 -5.39 4.72
CA LEU A 80 -8.64 -4.06 5.27
C LEU A 80 -9.28 -3.93 6.66
N THR A 81 -8.71 -3.05 7.48
CA THR A 81 -9.36 -2.58 8.70
C THR A 81 -10.30 -1.41 8.37
N TRP A 82 -11.11 -0.98 9.34
CA TRP A 82 -11.90 0.24 9.19
C TRP A 82 -11.02 1.46 8.84
N ALA A 83 -9.92 1.65 9.55
CA ALA A 83 -8.95 2.71 9.28
C ALA A 83 -8.33 2.57 7.87
N GLY A 84 -8.12 1.34 7.40
CA GLY A 84 -7.67 1.07 6.03
C GLY A 84 -8.67 1.53 4.99
N HIS A 85 -9.97 1.26 5.18
CA HIS A 85 -11.03 1.76 4.30
C HIS A 85 -11.10 3.29 4.30
N GLU A 86 -11.14 3.92 5.48
CA GLU A 86 -11.19 5.38 5.57
C GLU A 86 -9.98 6.04 4.91
N PHE A 87 -8.79 5.48 5.12
CA PHE A 87 -7.57 5.98 4.48
C PHE A 87 -7.66 5.82 2.96
N LEU A 88 -8.03 4.62 2.48
CA LEU A 88 -8.14 4.32 1.06
C LEU A 88 -9.14 5.25 0.37
N ASP A 89 -10.30 5.51 0.97
CA ASP A 89 -11.31 6.42 0.42
C ASP A 89 -10.77 7.84 0.25
N ASN A 90 -9.94 8.32 1.18
CA ASN A 90 -9.30 9.63 1.05
C ASN A 90 -8.32 9.70 -0.14
N ILE A 91 -7.61 8.61 -0.42
CA ILE A 91 -6.58 8.57 -1.48
C ILE A 91 -7.07 7.91 -2.78
N ARG A 92 -8.37 7.61 -2.89
CA ARG A 92 -8.94 6.85 -4.01
C ARG A 92 -9.02 7.65 -5.29
N CYS A 93 -9.36 8.94 -5.18
CA CYS A 93 -9.54 9.81 -6.34
C CYS A 93 -8.17 10.20 -6.93
N ASP A 94 -7.90 9.82 -8.19
CA ASP A 94 -6.62 10.10 -8.85
C ASP A 94 -6.25 11.58 -8.88
N ASN A 95 -7.25 12.46 -9.05
CA ASN A 95 -7.02 13.90 -9.07
C ASN A 95 -6.67 14.46 -7.67
N ALA A 96 -7.29 13.93 -6.61
CA ALA A 96 -6.95 14.30 -5.23
C ALA A 96 -5.59 13.71 -4.83
N TRP A 97 -5.30 12.48 -5.28
CA TRP A 97 -4.03 11.81 -5.08
C TRP A 97 -2.87 12.54 -5.74
N GLY A 98 -3.01 12.93 -7.01
CA GLY A 98 -2.03 13.74 -7.73
C GLY A 98 -1.72 15.04 -7.00
N ALA A 99 -2.75 15.80 -6.63
CA ALA A 99 -2.59 17.05 -5.88
C ALA A 99 -1.93 16.84 -4.49
N ALA A 100 -2.24 15.73 -3.80
CA ALA A 100 -1.60 15.40 -2.53
C ALA A 100 -0.11 15.04 -2.71
N LYS A 101 0.26 14.38 -3.82
CA LYS A 101 1.65 14.07 -4.17
C LYS A 101 2.44 15.33 -4.51
N ASP A 102 1.91 16.20 -5.37
CA ASP A 102 2.55 17.46 -5.76
C ASP A 102 2.87 18.31 -4.53
N ARG A 103 1.91 18.36 -3.59
CA ARG A 103 2.08 19.13 -2.35
C ARG A 103 3.07 18.48 -1.38
N ARG A 104 3.21 17.15 -1.38
CA ARG A 104 4.24 16.43 -0.62
C ARG A 104 5.64 16.77 -1.13
N GLU A 105 5.83 16.77 -2.44
CA GLU A 105 7.11 17.09 -3.06
C GLU A 105 7.53 18.54 -2.79
N ALA A 106 6.58 19.48 -2.87
CA ALA A 106 6.81 20.89 -2.57
C ALA A 106 7.25 21.14 -1.11
N LEU A 107 6.92 20.25 -0.17
CA LEU A 107 7.15 20.41 1.27
C LEU A 107 8.23 19.47 1.84
N GLY A 108 8.90 18.69 1.00
CA GLY A 108 10.02 17.83 1.41
C GLY A 108 9.63 16.53 2.13
N GLY A 109 8.34 16.15 2.10
CA GLY A 109 7.82 14.93 2.72
C GLY A 109 6.75 15.17 3.80
N PHE A 110 5.99 14.13 4.14
CA PHE A 110 4.93 14.18 5.15
C PHE A 110 4.77 12.85 5.91
N SER A 111 4.16 12.90 7.09
CA SER A 111 3.59 11.70 7.74
C SER A 111 2.34 11.21 7.00
N MET A 112 1.94 9.95 7.19
CA MET A 112 0.71 9.42 6.57
C MET A 112 -0.54 10.16 7.05
N ALA A 113 -0.54 10.65 8.29
CA ALA A 113 -1.63 11.43 8.86
C ALA A 113 -1.85 12.74 8.09
N ILE A 114 -0.78 13.46 7.78
CA ILE A 114 -0.86 14.72 7.01
C ILE A 114 -1.30 14.45 5.56
N LEU A 115 -0.83 13.35 4.97
CA LEU A 115 -1.28 12.94 3.63
C LEU A 115 -2.79 12.63 3.62
N ALA A 116 -3.28 11.92 4.63
CA ALA A 116 -4.69 11.58 4.78
C ALA A 116 -5.56 12.84 5.02
N GLU A 117 -5.09 13.77 5.86
CA GLU A 117 -5.77 15.03 6.14
C GLU A 117 -5.87 15.91 4.90
N LEU A 118 -4.77 16.06 4.16
CA LEU A 118 -4.75 16.83 2.91
C LEU A 118 -5.68 16.23 1.86
N ALA A 119 -5.66 14.90 1.71
CA ALA A 119 -6.53 14.22 0.76
C ALA A 119 -8.02 14.41 1.12
N ARG A 120 -8.36 14.35 2.41
CA ARG A 120 -9.70 14.65 2.93
C ARG A 120 -10.12 16.10 2.63
N ASP A 121 -9.24 17.07 2.85
CA ASP A 121 -9.54 18.48 2.58
C ASP A 121 -9.75 18.77 1.09
N LEU A 122 -8.95 18.14 0.22
CA LEU A 122 -9.13 18.21 -1.23
C LEU A 122 -10.45 17.59 -1.69
N MET A 123 -10.88 16.48 -1.09
CA MET A 123 -12.19 15.89 -1.37
C MET A 123 -13.33 16.80 -0.93
N ARG A 124 -13.24 17.40 0.27
CA ARG A 124 -14.23 18.38 0.76
C ARG A 124 -14.34 19.58 -0.17
N ALA A 125 -13.21 20.17 -0.56
CA ALA A 125 -13.18 21.32 -1.47
C ALA A 125 -13.87 21.00 -2.81
N ARG A 126 -13.69 19.78 -3.33
CA ARG A 126 -14.39 19.29 -4.53
C ARG A 126 -15.90 19.12 -4.32
N ALA A 127 -16.32 18.56 -3.19
CA ALA A 127 -17.73 18.37 -2.88
C ALA A 127 -18.49 19.70 -2.82
N PHE A 128 -17.87 20.74 -2.24
CA PHE A 128 -18.45 22.09 -2.23
C PHE A 128 -18.43 22.78 -3.60
N ALA A 129 -17.42 22.51 -4.45
CA ALA A 129 -17.34 23.05 -5.80
C ALA A 129 -18.30 22.40 -6.81
N ALA A 130 -18.76 21.17 -6.57
CA ALA A 130 -19.70 20.45 -7.43
C ALA A 130 -21.19 20.66 -7.04
N GLY A 131 -21.45 21.34 -5.93
CA GLY A 131 -22.78 21.59 -5.37
C GLY A 131 -23.29 23.03 -5.49
N GLY A 132 -22.58 23.89 -6.23
CA GLY A 132 -22.99 25.27 -6.56
C GLY A 132 -22.97 25.48 -8.06
#